data_AF-A0A4Y9S772-F1
#
_entry.id   AF-A0A4Y9S772-F1
#
_cell.length_a   1.000
_cell.length_b   1.000
_cell.length_c   1.000
_cell.angle_alpha   90.00
_cell.angle_beta   90.00
_cell.angle_gamma   90.00
#
_symmetry.space_group_name_H-M   'P 1'
#
loop_
_entity.id
_entity.type
_entity.pdbx_description
1 polymer ?
#
loop_
_entity_poly.entity_id
_entity_poly.type
_entity_poly.pdbx_seq_one_letter_code
_entity_poly.pdbx_strand_id
1 'polypeptide(L)' 'MAAAPFKKNAPVKARSAKTGKVSDGKFVAERPAGKGVFYDVDLGEAGGGVKSFRPSQVTAA' A
#
# COMPACT_ATOMS: atom_id res chain seq x y z
N MET A 1 -8.15 15.43 9.35
CA MET A 1 -7.27 14.85 8.32
C MET A 1 -6.62 13.63 8.95
N ALA A 2 -7.17 12.44 8.72
CA ALA A 2 -6.62 11.21 9.31
C ALA A 2 -5.33 10.88 8.56
N ALA A 3 -4.19 11.00 9.23
CA ALA A 3 -2.91 10.54 8.72
C ALA A 3 -2.99 9.04 8.43
N ALA A 4 -2.27 8.53 7.42
CA ALA A 4 -2.14 7.09 7.24
C ALA A 4 -1.82 6.44 8.59
N PRO A 5 -2.50 5.33 8.93
CA PRO A 5 -2.19 4.57 10.14
C PRO A 5 -0.81 3.88 10.06
N PHE A 6 -0.05 4.08 8.98
CA PHE A 6 1.22 3.41 8.69
C PHE A 6 2.38 4.41 8.65
N LYS A 7 3.48 4.08 9.33
CA LYS A 7 4.74 4.83 9.23
C LYS A 7 5.43 4.52 7.89
N LYS A 8 6.16 5.48 7.34
CA LYS A 8 7.05 5.23 6.18
C LYS A 8 8.00 4.06 6.49
N ASN A 9 8.14 3.17 5.51
CA ASN A 9 8.85 1.90 5.57
C ASN A 9 8.27 0.84 6.53
N ALA A 10 7.08 1.06 7.09
CA ALA A 10 6.42 0.06 7.93
C ALA A 10 6.05 -1.18 7.10
N PRO A 11 6.21 -2.40 7.65
CA PRO A 11 5.79 -3.61 6.97
C PRO A 11 4.26 -3.63 6.88
N VAL A 12 3.74 -3.79 5.66
CA VAL A 12 2.31 -3.83 5.36
C VAL A 12 2.03 -4.96 4.38
N LYS A 13 0.81 -5.47 4.42
CA LYS A 13 0.28 -6.44 3.45
C LYS A 13 -0.63 -5.69 2.48
N ALA A 14 -0.34 -5.78 1.19
CA ALA A 14 -1.15 -5.21 0.13
C ALA A 14 -1.95 -6.30 -0.58
N ARG A 15 -3.26 -6.11 -0.67
CA ARG A 15 -4.19 -7.00 -1.36
C ARG A 15 -4.51 -6.48 -2.76
N SER A 16 -4.18 -7.26 -3.78
CA SER A 16 -4.57 -6.97 -5.15
C SER A 16 -6.09 -7.01 -5.32
N ALA A 17 -6.71 -5.92 -5.76
CA ALA A 17 -8.16 -5.88 -6.03
C ALA A 17 -8.54 -6.81 -7.20
N LYS A 18 -7.62 -7.02 -8.16
CA LYS A 18 -7.88 -7.81 -9.36
C LYS A 18 -7.83 -9.32 -9.09
N THR A 19 -6.88 -9.77 -8.27
CA THR A 19 -6.61 -11.20 -8.06
C THR A 19 -6.91 -11.66 -6.64
N GLY A 20 -7.23 -10.76 -5.71
CA GLY A 20 -7.44 -11.06 -4.30
C GLY A 20 -6.18 -11.48 -3.54
N LYS A 21 -5.04 -11.67 -4.22
CA LYS A 21 -3.77 -12.08 -3.63
C LYS A 21 -3.23 -11.01 -2.68
N VAL A 22 -2.78 -11.45 -1.51
CA VAL A 22 -2.09 -10.63 -0.53
C VAL A 22 -0.58 -10.78 -0.75
N SER A 23 0.12 -9.66 -0.77
CA SER A 23 1.57 -9.60 -0.91
C SER A 23 2.14 -8.75 0.21
N ASP A 24 3.17 -9.25 0.86
CA ASP A 24 3.92 -8.48 1.85
C ASP A 24 4.76 -7.41 1.15
N GLY A 25 4.83 -6.24 1.78
CA GLY A 25 5.57 -5.09 1.28
C GLY A 25 5.83 -4.08 2.38
N LYS A 26 6.31 -2.91 1.99
CA LYS A 26 6.58 -1.79 2.91
C LYS A 26 5.82 -0.56 2.46
N PHE A 27 5.14 0.08 3.40
CA PHE A 27 4.44 1.32 3.13
C PHE A 27 5.47 2.41 2.81
N VAL A 28 5.36 3.05 1.66
CA VAL A 28 6.29 4.10 1.22
C VAL A 28 5.74 5.46 1.58
N ALA A 29 4.54 5.77 1.10
CA ALA A 29 3.91 7.07 1.30
C ALA A 29 2.41 7.03 0.98
N GLU A 30 1.71 8.02 1.51
CA GLU A 30 0.38 8.41 1.05
C GLU A 30 0.46 9.29 -0.19
N ARG A 31 -0.27 8.89 -1.24
CA ARG A 31 -0.47 9.65 -2.45
C ARG A 31 -1.93 10.12 -2.52
N PRO A 32 -2.21 11.41 -2.30
CA PRO A 32 -3.53 11.97 -2.58
C PRO A 32 -3.78 11.99 -4.09
N ALA A 33 -4.99 11.62 -4.50
CA ALA A 33 -5.46 11.63 -5.87
C ALA A 33 -6.87 12.24 -5.95
N GLY A 34 -7.31 12.63 -7.14
CA GLY A 34 -8.62 13.27 -7.35
C GLY A 34 -9.84 12.42 -6.91
N LYS A 35 -9.66 11.11 -6.67
CA LYS A 35 -10.70 10.18 -6.17
C LYS A 35 -10.39 9.59 -4.78
N GLY A 36 -9.63 10.31 -3.95
CA GLY A 36 -9.28 9.90 -2.58
C GLY A 36 -7.78 9.67 -2.39
N VAL A 37 -7.40 8.93 -1.36
CA VAL A 37 -5.99 8.64 -1.06
C VAL A 37 -5.61 7.24 -1.54
N PHE A 38 -4.36 7.09 -1.96
CA PHE A 38 -3.71 5.82 -2.28
C PHE A 38 -2.46 5.68 -1.42
N TYR A 39 -2.09 4.45 -1.09
CA TYR A 39 -0.87 4.10 -0.36
C TYR A 39 0.10 3.47 -1.34
N ASP A 40 1.24 4.11 -1.56
CA ASP A 40 2.36 3.51 -2.26
C ASP A 40 2.98 2.46 -1.35
N VAL A 41 2.99 1.20 -1.80
CA VAL A 41 3.59 0.06 -1.11
C VAL A 41 4.69 -0.52 -2.00
N ASP A 42 5.89 -0.59 -1.45
CA ASP A 42 7.00 -1.30 -2.06
C ASP A 42 6.86 -2.80 -1.82
N LEU A 43 6.57 -3.55 -2.87
CA LEU A 43 6.49 -5.01 -2.82
C LEU A 43 7.85 -5.68 -3.07
N GLY A 44 8.94 -4.88 -3.10
CA GLY A 44 10.26 -5.30 -3.53
C GLY A 44 10.31 -5.73 -5.00
N GLU A 45 11.48 -6.22 -5.39
CA GLU A 45 11.74 -6.70 -6.76
C GLU A 45 10.83 -7.87 -7.16
N ALA A 46 10.50 -8.75 -6.21
CA ALA A 46 9.58 -9.88 -6.41
C ALA A 46 8.13 -9.47 -6.73
N GLY A 47 7.69 -8.29 -6.29
CA GLY A 47 6.34 -7.76 -6.56
C GLY A 47 6.27 -6.70 -7.67
N GLY A 48 7.41 -6.36 -8.27
CA GLY A 48 7.55 -5.35 -9.31
C GLY A 48 7.71 -3.92 -8.78
N GLY A 49 8.29 -3.75 -7.58
CA GLY A 49 8.63 -2.46 -6.97
C GLY A 49 7.46 -1.78 -6.25
N VAL A 50 7.47 -0.44 -6.27
CA VAL A 50 6.45 0.40 -5.62
C VAL A 50 5.16 0.42 -6.44
N LYS A 51 4.06 -0.03 -5.84
CA LYS A 51 2.71 0.02 -6.40
C LYS A 51 1.77 0.78 -5.49
N SER A 52 0.85 1.54 -6.09
CA SER A 52 -0.16 2.28 -5.36
C SER A 52 -1.41 1.43 -5.13
N PHE A 53 -1.84 1.31 -3.88
CA PHE A 53 -3.01 0.55 -3.43
C PHE A 53 -4.01 1.47 -2.74
N ARG A 54 -5.29 1.10 -2.69
CA ARG A 54 -6.23 1.83 -1.83
C ARG A 54 -5.97 1.52 -0.34
N PRO A 55 -6.30 2.43 0.58
CA PRO A 55 -6.19 2.19 2.01
C PRO A 55 -6.89 0.91 2.46
N SER A 56 -8.07 0.62 1.91
CA SER A 56 -8.83 -0.61 2.20
C SER A 56 -8.18 -1.89 1.69
N GLN A 57 -7.17 -1.77 0.82
CA GLN A 57 -6.39 -2.89 0.31
C GLN A 57 -5.09 -3.10 1.08
N VAL A 58 -4.71 -2.18 1.97
CA VAL A 58 -3.44 -2.24 2.70
C VAL A 58 -3.73 -2.43 4.17
N THR A 59 -3.16 -3.48 4.75
CA THR A 59 -3.26 -3.78 6.18
C THR A 59 -1.86 -3.77 6.80
N ALA A 60 -1.76 -3.49 8.10
CA ALA A 60 -0.51 -3.75 8.82
C ALA A 60 -0.15 -5.23 8.66
N ALA A 61 1.15 -5.51 8.43
CA ALA A 61 1.64 -6.88 8.30
C ALA A 61 1.69 -7.59 9.65
#